data_AF-A0A7W0ZNY4-F1
#
_entry.id   AF-A0A7W0ZNY4-F1
#
_cell.length_a   1.000
_cell.length_b   1.000
_cell.length_c   1.000
_cell.angle_alpha   90.00
_cell.angle_beta   90.00
_cell.angle_gamma   90.00
#
_symmetry.space_group_name_H-M   'P 1'
#
loop_
_entity.id
_entity.type
_entity.pdbx_description
1 polymer ?
#
loop_
_entity_poly.entity_id
_entity_poly.type
_entity_poly.pdbx_seq_one_letter_code
_entity_poly.pdbx_strand_id
1 'polypeptide(L)'
;MTDNLNGRRGFIKAAGLGAAGLAIAGRVTAASYERILGANDRVRVGIVGFSDRVRQALIPAMMTHCKELNFDIIAVSDIWSRRRDEAVTFIGEAATKRNLTVGQIAKARNNDELYDMKDVNAVIVGTADFQHALHGVEAVRAGRDAYVEKPLANQMEDARAILKAVDETKKIVQIGTQRRSTPNYMRANEYLRSGKFGDINMVEMSWNVNQPGRWRRAKLVKEIRKEDTDWNRYLMNRPKEEWDARKYLEFRLF
;
A
#
# COMPACT_ATOMS: atom_id res chain seq x y z
N MET A 1 44.37 -63.28 -24.20
CA MET A 1 45.21 -62.92 -23.05
C MET A 1 45.03 -61.45 -22.79
N THR A 2 44.32 -61.13 -21.72
CA THR A 2 43.91 -59.81 -21.26
C THR A 2 44.99 -59.24 -20.35
N ASP A 3 45.55 -58.07 -20.66
CA ASP A 3 46.33 -57.28 -19.70
C ASP A 3 45.61 -55.96 -19.38
N ASN A 4 45.48 -55.74 -18.07
CA ASN A 4 44.71 -54.70 -17.39
C ASN A 4 45.31 -53.30 -17.61
N LEU A 5 44.56 -52.40 -18.27
CA LEU A 5 44.84 -50.96 -18.29
C LEU A 5 44.31 -50.20 -17.05
N ASN A 6 44.36 -50.82 -15.87
CA ASN A 6 43.95 -50.20 -14.60
C ASN A 6 45.15 -49.97 -13.67
N GLY A 7 46.01 -49.01 -14.04
CA GLY A 7 47.13 -48.58 -13.22
C GLY A 7 46.97 -47.14 -12.72
N ARG A 8 47.26 -46.91 -11.44
CA ARG A 8 47.27 -45.60 -10.72
C ARG A 8 47.91 -44.41 -11.47
N ARG A 9 48.78 -44.67 -12.47
CA ARG A 9 49.40 -43.62 -13.32
C ARG A 9 48.47 -43.03 -14.38
N GLY A 10 47.41 -43.73 -14.80
CA GLY A 10 46.40 -43.19 -15.72
C GLY A 10 45.46 -42.19 -15.06
N PHE A 11 45.15 -42.41 -13.78
CA PHE A 11 44.27 -41.55 -12.99
C PHE A 11 44.90 -40.18 -12.68
N ILE A 12 46.22 -40.13 -12.42
CA ILE A 12 46.93 -38.87 -12.14
C ILE A 12 47.08 -37.99 -13.39
N LYS A 13 47.19 -38.58 -14.60
CA LYS A 13 47.20 -37.80 -15.84
C LYS A 13 45.85 -37.19 -16.20
N ALA A 14 44.73 -37.82 -15.80
CA ALA A 14 43.39 -37.29 -16.02
C ALA A 14 43.02 -36.13 -15.06
N ALA A 15 43.66 -36.06 -13.88
CA ALA A 15 43.40 -35.00 -12.90
C ALA A 15 44.06 -33.65 -13.25
N GLY A 16 45.09 -33.63 -14.11
CA GLY A 16 45.86 -32.41 -14.43
C GLY A 16 45.26 -31.50 -15.49
N LEU A 17 44.31 -31.98 -16.31
CA LEU A 17 43.71 -31.22 -17.41
C LEU A 17 42.36 -30.56 -17.08
N GLY A 18 41.84 -30.74 -15.86
CA GLY A 18 40.56 -30.18 -15.42
C GLY A 18 40.62 -28.82 -14.73
N ALA A 19 41.79 -28.26 -14.46
CA ALA A 19 41.94 -27.05 -13.63
C ALA A 19 42.13 -25.73 -14.39
N ALA A 20 42.31 -25.75 -15.72
CA ALA A 20 42.55 -24.54 -16.51
C ALA A 20 41.28 -23.91 -17.11
N GLY A 21 40.11 -24.54 -16.98
CA GLY A 21 38.83 -24.06 -17.53
C GLY A 21 37.94 -23.30 -16.55
N LEU A 22 38.26 -23.28 -15.25
CA LEU A 22 37.38 -22.69 -14.22
C LEU A 22 37.65 -21.23 -13.90
N ALA A 23 38.66 -20.60 -14.51
CA ALA A 23 39.00 -19.20 -14.22
C ALA A 23 38.07 -18.16 -14.90
N ILE A 24 37.17 -18.56 -15.80
CA ILE A 24 36.21 -17.64 -16.47
C ILE A 24 34.79 -17.74 -15.87
N ALA A 25 34.51 -18.70 -14.99
CA ALA A 25 33.19 -18.85 -14.35
C ALA A 25 33.05 -18.12 -12.99
N GLY A 26 34.11 -17.44 -12.53
CA GLY A 26 34.22 -16.90 -11.16
C GLY A 26 34.11 -15.38 -11.00
N ARG A 27 33.57 -14.65 -11.99
CA ARG A 27 33.30 -13.21 -11.86
C ARG A 27 31.81 -12.89 -11.94
N VAL A 28 30.99 -13.65 -11.25
CA VAL A 28 29.71 -13.14 -10.76
C VAL A 28 30.05 -12.31 -9.52
N THR A 29 30.39 -11.04 -9.73
CA THR A 29 30.65 -10.09 -8.65
C THR A 29 29.45 -10.07 -7.70
N ALA A 30 29.67 -10.00 -6.39
CA ALA A 30 28.61 -9.84 -5.38
C ALA A 30 27.60 -8.71 -5.71
N ALA A 31 28.00 -7.74 -6.54
CA ALA A 31 27.14 -6.71 -7.16
C ALA A 31 26.00 -7.23 -8.06
N SER A 32 25.94 -8.52 -8.42
CA SER A 32 24.77 -9.13 -9.06
C SER A 32 23.77 -9.69 -8.06
N TYR A 33 24.22 -10.06 -6.86
CA TYR A 33 23.35 -10.49 -5.75
C TYR A 33 22.68 -9.29 -5.08
N GLU A 34 23.34 -8.13 -5.02
CA GLU A 34 22.72 -6.86 -4.58
C GLU A 34 21.61 -6.37 -5.52
N ARG A 35 21.55 -6.88 -6.77
CA ARG A 35 20.50 -6.53 -7.74
C ARG A 35 19.27 -7.43 -7.69
N ILE A 36 19.28 -8.47 -6.87
CA ILE A 36 18.07 -9.21 -6.52
C ILE A 36 17.56 -8.57 -5.25
N LEU A 37 16.63 -7.62 -5.39
CA LEU A 37 15.82 -7.12 -4.27
C LEU A 37 15.27 -8.33 -3.51
N GLY A 38 15.87 -8.63 -2.36
CA GLY A 38 15.65 -9.87 -1.63
C GLY A 38 14.27 -9.87 -0.98
N ALA A 39 13.79 -11.05 -0.57
CA ALA A 39 12.57 -11.16 0.23
C ALA A 39 12.61 -10.32 1.53
N ASN A 40 13.82 -10.04 2.04
CA ASN A 40 14.04 -9.22 3.23
C ASN A 40 13.93 -7.70 2.97
N ASP A 41 14.10 -7.24 1.73
CA ASP A 41 14.00 -5.82 1.35
C ASP A 41 12.60 -5.45 0.83
N ARG A 42 11.68 -6.41 0.87
CA ARG A 42 10.33 -6.25 0.33
C ARG A 42 9.45 -5.49 1.31
N VAL A 43 8.89 -4.37 0.87
CA VAL A 43 7.92 -3.63 1.69
C VAL A 43 6.58 -4.36 1.68
N ARG A 44 6.14 -4.81 2.85
CA ARG A 44 4.90 -5.55 3.02
C ARG A 44 3.82 -4.60 3.53
N VAL A 45 2.78 -4.43 2.72
CA VAL A 45 1.79 -3.37 2.88
C VAL A 45 0.46 -3.94 3.37
N GLY A 46 -0.09 -3.32 4.42
CA GLY A 46 -1.44 -3.54 4.89
C GLY A 46 -2.42 -2.51 4.32
N ILE A 47 -3.67 -2.91 4.11
CA ILE A 47 -4.77 -2.00 3.76
C ILE A 47 -5.61 -1.75 5.02
N VAL A 48 -5.80 -0.48 5.40
CA VAL A 48 -6.66 -0.05 6.51
C VAL A 48 -7.90 0.62 5.93
N GLY A 49 -9.02 -0.09 5.96
CA GLY A 49 -10.28 0.27 5.30
C GLY A 49 -10.29 -0.10 3.82
N PHE A 50 -11.36 -0.76 3.37
CA PHE A 50 -11.55 -1.09 1.96
C PHE A 50 -12.90 -0.59 1.43
N SER A 51 -12.86 0.49 0.64
CA SER A 51 -13.98 0.95 -0.18
C SER A 51 -13.48 1.36 -1.57
N ASP A 52 -14.20 2.30 -2.22
CA ASP A 52 -14.05 2.55 -3.64
C ASP A 52 -12.71 3.21 -4.04
N ARG A 53 -12.08 4.07 -3.23
CA ARG A 53 -10.79 4.67 -3.63
C ARG A 53 -9.67 3.65 -3.57
N VAL A 54 -9.61 2.88 -2.49
CA VAL A 54 -8.66 1.78 -2.35
C VAL A 54 -8.84 0.79 -3.50
N ARG A 55 -10.08 0.38 -3.78
CA ARG A 55 -10.41 -0.56 -4.85
C ARG A 55 -10.10 -0.02 -6.25
N GLN A 56 -10.54 1.19 -6.58
CA GLN A 56 -10.54 1.68 -7.96
C GLN A 56 -9.23 2.38 -8.33
N ALA A 57 -8.49 2.91 -7.37
CA ALA A 57 -7.27 3.69 -7.63
C ALA A 57 -6.02 3.09 -6.98
N LEU A 58 -6.04 2.83 -5.67
CA LEU A 58 -4.82 2.54 -4.93
C LEU A 58 -4.30 1.12 -5.20
N ILE A 59 -5.14 0.10 -5.08
CA ILE A 59 -4.73 -1.29 -5.38
C ILE A 59 -4.30 -1.43 -6.85
N PRO A 60 -5.03 -0.91 -7.86
CA PRO A 60 -4.57 -0.97 -9.23
C PRO A 60 -3.21 -0.32 -9.46
N ALA A 61 -2.95 0.84 -8.85
CA ALA A 61 -1.64 1.51 -8.94
C ALA A 61 -0.55 0.68 -8.26
N MET A 62 -0.83 0.17 -7.06
CA MET A 62 0.09 -0.72 -6.34
C MET A 62 0.46 -1.96 -7.16
N MET A 63 -0.53 -2.66 -7.71
CA MET A 63 -0.29 -3.87 -8.50
C MET A 63 0.51 -3.59 -9.78
N THR A 64 0.38 -2.39 -10.35
CA THR A 64 1.18 -2.01 -11.53
C THR A 64 2.68 -1.89 -11.19
N HIS A 65 3.02 -1.42 -9.99
CA HIS A 65 4.42 -1.10 -9.62
C HIS A 65 5.05 -2.07 -8.61
N CYS A 66 4.29 -3.05 -8.09
CA CYS A 66 4.73 -3.94 -7.01
C CYS A 66 6.05 -4.69 -7.31
N LYS A 67 6.24 -5.16 -8.55
CA LYS A 67 7.47 -5.84 -8.98
C LYS A 67 8.66 -4.88 -9.08
N GLU A 68 8.45 -3.71 -9.69
CA GLU A 68 9.49 -2.71 -9.93
C GLU A 68 9.99 -2.09 -8.62
N LEU A 69 9.07 -1.81 -7.70
CA LEU A 69 9.37 -1.14 -6.42
C LEU A 69 9.45 -2.12 -5.23
N ASN A 70 9.46 -3.43 -5.50
CA ASN A 70 9.60 -4.51 -4.51
C ASN A 70 8.70 -4.36 -3.27
N PHE A 71 7.39 -4.32 -3.47
CA PHE A 71 6.42 -4.33 -2.39
C PHE A 71 5.25 -5.27 -2.69
N ASP A 72 4.58 -5.78 -1.66
CA ASP A 72 3.37 -6.61 -1.79
C ASP A 72 2.28 -6.18 -0.81
N ILE A 73 1.02 -6.38 -1.19
CA ILE A 73 -0.11 -6.30 -0.26
C ILE A 73 -0.25 -7.64 0.45
N ILE A 74 -0.22 -7.64 1.79
CA ILE A 74 -0.23 -8.87 2.59
C ILE A 74 -1.40 -8.98 3.55
N ALA A 75 -2.06 -7.87 3.87
CA ALA A 75 -3.13 -7.84 4.85
C ALA A 75 -4.17 -6.78 4.52
N VAL A 76 -5.41 -7.02 4.95
CA VAL A 76 -6.49 -6.04 4.95
C VAL A 76 -7.16 -6.00 6.31
N SER A 77 -7.41 -4.79 6.79
CA SER A 77 -8.22 -4.49 7.95
C SER A 77 -9.46 -3.72 7.54
N ASP A 78 -10.60 -4.17 8.05
CA ASP A 78 -11.87 -3.45 7.97
C ASP A 78 -12.76 -3.95 9.09
N ILE A 79 -13.50 -3.08 9.77
CA ILE A 79 -14.39 -3.54 10.85
C ILE A 79 -15.60 -4.32 10.32
N TRP A 80 -15.95 -4.18 9.04
CA TRP A 80 -16.99 -4.99 8.41
C TRP A 80 -16.40 -6.20 7.70
N SER A 81 -16.78 -7.41 8.13
CA SER A 81 -16.30 -8.69 7.56
C SER A 81 -16.41 -8.76 6.04
N ARG A 82 -17.56 -8.34 5.52
CA ARG A 82 -17.81 -8.28 4.07
C ARG A 82 -16.75 -7.48 3.32
N ARG A 83 -16.30 -6.34 3.85
CA ARG A 83 -15.29 -5.51 3.17
C ARG A 83 -13.93 -6.20 3.13
N ARG A 84 -13.59 -6.98 4.17
CA ARG A 84 -12.39 -7.81 4.17
C ARG A 84 -12.48 -8.88 3.09
N ASP A 85 -13.62 -9.57 2.99
CA ASP A 85 -13.82 -10.61 1.97
C ASP A 85 -13.80 -10.02 0.55
N GLU A 86 -14.49 -8.91 0.31
CA GLU A 86 -14.45 -8.18 -0.96
C GLU A 86 -13.02 -7.75 -1.33
N ALA A 87 -12.22 -7.33 -0.35
CA ALA A 87 -10.83 -6.90 -0.57
C ALA A 87 -9.94 -8.07 -1.02
N VAL A 88 -10.00 -9.21 -0.33
CA VAL A 88 -9.22 -10.40 -0.68
C VAL A 88 -9.56 -10.87 -2.09
N THR A 89 -10.85 -10.97 -2.42
CA THR A 89 -11.31 -11.33 -3.77
C THR A 89 -10.80 -10.34 -4.82
N PHE A 90 -10.96 -9.03 -4.58
CA PHE A 90 -10.53 -8.01 -5.52
C PHE A 90 -9.02 -8.00 -5.75
N ILE A 91 -8.22 -8.16 -4.69
CA ILE A 91 -6.76 -8.24 -4.78
C ILE A 91 -6.34 -9.46 -5.63
N GLY A 92 -6.96 -10.62 -5.40
CA GLY A 92 -6.72 -11.83 -6.18
C GLY A 92 -7.04 -11.62 -7.67
N GLU A 93 -8.21 -11.08 -7.98
CA GLU A 93 -8.60 -10.78 -9.37
C GLU A 93 -7.67 -9.75 -10.03
N ALA A 94 -7.28 -8.70 -9.31
CA ALA A 94 -6.40 -7.66 -9.82
C ALA A 94 -5.00 -8.20 -10.13
N ALA A 95 -4.51 -9.15 -9.34
CA ALA A 95 -3.27 -9.87 -9.56
C ALA A 95 -3.36 -10.79 -10.78
N THR A 96 -4.42 -11.60 -10.89
CA THR A 96 -4.66 -12.46 -12.06
C THR A 96 -4.71 -11.66 -13.35
N LYS A 97 -5.44 -10.55 -13.38
CA LYS A 97 -5.53 -9.65 -14.54
C LYS A 97 -4.18 -9.08 -15.00
N ARG A 98 -3.17 -9.09 -14.12
CA ARG A 98 -1.82 -8.56 -14.39
C ARG A 98 -0.74 -9.63 -14.47
N ASN A 99 -1.11 -10.92 -14.49
CA ASN A 99 -0.16 -12.04 -14.44
C ASN A 99 0.81 -11.92 -13.24
N LEU A 100 0.26 -11.57 -12.08
CA LEU A 100 0.97 -11.50 -10.81
C LEU A 100 0.58 -12.66 -9.91
N THR A 101 1.54 -13.16 -9.15
CA THR A 101 1.30 -14.08 -8.04
C THR A 101 1.29 -13.26 -6.75
N VAL A 102 0.20 -13.34 -6.00
CA VAL A 102 0.09 -12.74 -4.66
C VAL A 102 -0.07 -13.86 -3.64
N GLY A 103 0.53 -13.68 -2.46
CA GLY A 103 0.35 -14.59 -1.33
C GLY A 103 -1.06 -14.52 -0.75
N GLN A 104 -1.32 -15.34 0.26
CA GLN A 104 -2.56 -15.24 1.02
C GLN A 104 -2.66 -13.88 1.71
N ILE A 105 -3.78 -13.18 1.51
CA ILE A 105 -4.05 -11.90 2.15
C ILE A 105 -4.68 -12.16 3.53
N ALA A 106 -3.99 -11.76 4.59
CA ALA A 106 -4.50 -11.85 5.95
C ALA A 106 -5.68 -10.88 6.17
N LYS A 107 -6.71 -11.33 6.90
CA LYS A 107 -7.87 -10.51 7.26
C LYS A 107 -7.79 -10.16 8.74
N ALA A 108 -7.62 -8.88 9.05
CA ALA A 108 -7.65 -8.34 10.40
C ALA A 108 -9.03 -7.72 10.69
N ARG A 109 -9.66 -8.06 11.81
CA ARG A 109 -10.99 -7.54 12.17
C ARG A 109 -10.97 -6.06 12.48
N ASN A 110 -9.82 -5.51 12.85
CA ASN A 110 -9.62 -4.11 13.18
C ASN A 110 -8.14 -3.72 13.00
N ASN A 111 -7.80 -2.45 13.24
CA ASN A 111 -6.45 -1.96 12.95
C ASN A 111 -5.40 -2.56 13.89
N ASP A 112 -5.74 -2.77 15.16
CA ASP A 112 -4.83 -3.33 16.18
C ASP A 112 -4.36 -4.72 15.76
N GLU A 113 -5.29 -5.58 15.32
CA GLU A 113 -4.94 -6.91 14.80
C GLU A 113 -4.02 -6.85 13.57
N LEU A 114 -4.15 -5.82 12.73
CA LEU A 114 -3.26 -5.61 11.60
C LEU A 114 -1.89 -5.11 12.06
N TYR A 115 -1.84 -4.26 13.08
CA TYR A 115 -0.60 -3.71 13.62
C TYR A 115 0.19 -4.73 14.47
N ASP A 116 -0.47 -5.73 15.04
CA ASP A 116 0.16 -6.89 15.71
C ASP A 116 0.91 -7.80 14.72
N MET A 117 0.63 -7.70 13.42
CA MET A 117 1.36 -8.42 12.38
C MET A 117 2.77 -7.83 12.21
N LYS A 118 3.78 -8.53 12.72
CA LYS A 118 5.19 -8.09 12.71
C LYS A 118 5.77 -7.89 11.31
N ASP A 119 5.17 -8.54 10.32
CA ASP A 119 5.60 -8.49 8.93
C ASP A 119 4.93 -7.38 8.12
N VAL A 120 4.01 -6.59 8.68
CA VAL A 120 3.49 -5.37 8.04
C VAL A 120 4.46 -4.22 8.28
N ASN A 121 5.00 -3.64 7.21
CA ASN A 121 5.96 -2.53 7.29
C ASN A 121 5.29 -1.17 7.08
N ALA A 122 4.30 -1.12 6.18
CA ALA A 122 3.59 0.10 5.81
C ALA A 122 2.10 -0.16 5.66
N VAL A 123 1.28 0.90 5.72
CA VAL A 123 -0.16 0.80 5.51
C VAL A 123 -0.69 1.85 4.54
N ILE A 124 -1.78 1.50 3.85
CA ILE A 124 -2.64 2.45 3.15
C ILE A 124 -3.90 2.66 3.96
N VAL A 125 -4.13 3.88 4.41
CA VAL A 125 -5.34 4.29 5.13
C VAL A 125 -6.35 4.86 4.14
N GLY A 126 -7.41 4.09 3.88
CA GLY A 126 -8.59 4.46 3.10
C GLY A 126 -9.86 4.22 3.92
N THR A 127 -10.02 4.98 5.00
CA THR A 127 -11.17 4.85 5.92
C THR A 127 -12.16 6.00 5.70
N ALA A 128 -13.11 6.24 6.61
CA ALA A 128 -13.91 7.47 6.48
C ALA A 128 -12.99 8.69 6.65
N ASP A 129 -13.30 9.79 5.95
CA ASP A 129 -12.43 10.97 5.90
C ASP A 129 -12.04 11.53 7.27
N PHE A 130 -12.98 11.52 8.21
CA PHE A 130 -12.75 11.99 9.58
C PHE A 130 -11.82 11.10 10.40
N GLN A 131 -11.55 9.87 9.97
CA GLN A 131 -10.69 8.89 10.66
C GLN A 131 -9.24 8.94 10.18
N HIS A 132 -8.98 9.55 9.03
CA HIS A 132 -7.69 9.48 8.33
C HIS A 132 -6.50 9.87 9.21
N ALA A 133 -6.52 11.06 9.83
CA ALA A 133 -5.42 11.52 10.68
C ALA A 133 -5.22 10.63 11.90
N LEU A 134 -6.29 10.18 12.55
CA LEU A 134 -6.21 9.34 13.75
C LEU A 134 -5.69 7.93 13.43
N HIS A 135 -6.18 7.31 12.36
CA HIS A 135 -5.60 6.04 11.88
C HIS A 135 -4.15 6.20 11.39
N GLY A 136 -3.79 7.38 10.87
CA GLY A 136 -2.40 7.72 10.58
C GLY A 136 -1.54 7.79 11.85
N VAL A 137 -2.05 8.40 12.92
CA VAL A 137 -1.40 8.40 14.26
C VAL A 137 -1.22 6.98 14.77
N GLU A 138 -2.26 6.15 14.69
CA GLU A 138 -2.20 4.73 15.11
C GLU A 138 -1.11 3.98 14.33
N ALA A 139 -1.08 4.12 13.00
CA ALA A 139 -0.12 3.45 12.14
C ALA A 139 1.34 3.81 12.49
N VAL A 140 1.66 5.11 12.60
CA VAL A 140 3.03 5.54 12.88
C VAL A 140 3.48 5.18 14.29
N ARG A 141 2.56 5.22 15.26
CA ARG A 141 2.82 4.79 16.64
C ARG A 141 2.99 3.28 16.76
N ALA A 142 2.32 2.51 15.90
CA ALA A 142 2.58 1.09 15.72
C ALA A 142 3.89 0.81 14.96
N GLY A 143 4.65 1.83 14.57
CA GLY A 143 5.93 1.70 13.89
C GLY A 143 5.82 1.43 12.39
N ARG A 144 4.68 1.77 11.76
CA ARG A 144 4.42 1.58 10.33
C ARG A 144 4.56 2.88 9.57
N ASP A 145 5.10 2.81 8.36
CA ASP A 145 4.98 3.93 7.41
C ASP A 145 3.53 3.98 6.90
N ALA A 146 3.03 5.14 6.50
CA ALA A 146 1.64 5.29 6.12
C ALA A 146 1.44 6.15 4.86
N TYR A 147 0.67 5.63 3.91
CA TYR A 147 -0.04 6.46 2.95
C TYR A 147 -1.45 6.72 3.51
N VAL A 148 -1.83 7.99 3.65
CA VAL A 148 -3.12 8.40 4.22
C VAL A 148 -3.93 9.15 3.17
N GLU A 149 -5.11 8.66 2.82
CA GLU A 149 -5.97 9.33 1.85
C GLU A 149 -6.35 10.75 2.26
N LYS A 150 -6.76 11.56 1.27
CA LYS A 150 -7.19 12.94 1.48
C LYS A 150 -8.71 13.03 1.66
N PRO A 151 -9.28 13.98 2.42
CA PRO A 151 -8.57 14.97 3.23
C PRO A 151 -7.87 14.30 4.41
N LEU A 152 -6.75 14.88 4.87
CA LEU A 152 -6.00 14.31 5.99
C LEU A 152 -6.80 14.33 7.30
N ALA A 153 -7.52 15.43 7.55
CA ALA A 153 -8.29 15.64 8.77
C ALA A 153 -9.47 16.58 8.51
N ASN A 154 -10.51 16.44 9.34
CA ASN A 154 -11.65 17.37 9.37
C ASN A 154 -11.51 18.44 10.48
N GLN A 155 -10.57 18.27 11.40
CA GLN A 155 -10.28 19.19 12.50
C GLN A 155 -8.77 19.47 12.57
N MET A 156 -8.41 20.67 13.02
CA MET A 156 -7.00 21.06 13.08
C MET A 156 -6.26 20.32 14.21
N GLU A 157 -6.98 19.95 15.26
CA GLU A 157 -6.49 19.15 16.38
C GLU A 157 -5.97 17.80 15.87
N ASP A 158 -6.75 17.10 15.05
CA ASP A 158 -6.38 15.81 14.45
C ASP A 158 -5.18 15.97 13.49
N ALA A 159 -5.16 17.05 12.69
CA ALA A 159 -4.03 17.36 11.80
C ALA A 159 -2.72 17.60 12.57
N ARG A 160 -2.77 18.34 13.68
CA ARG A 160 -1.61 18.55 14.55
C ARG A 160 -1.19 17.27 15.27
N ALA A 161 -2.14 16.42 15.63
CA ALA A 161 -1.85 15.15 16.28
C ALA A 161 -1.03 14.20 15.39
N ILE A 162 -1.40 14.06 14.12
CA ILE A 162 -0.61 13.24 13.19
C ILE A 162 0.76 13.86 12.90
N LEU A 163 0.85 15.18 12.73
CA LEU A 163 2.15 15.85 12.57
C LEU A 163 3.08 15.55 13.74
N LYS A 164 2.59 15.73 14.98
CA LYS A 164 3.34 15.42 16.19
C LYS A 164 3.77 13.94 16.23
N ALA A 165 2.86 13.01 15.91
CA ALA A 165 3.18 11.58 15.92
C ALA A 165 4.24 11.21 14.87
N VAL A 166 4.21 11.83 13.69
CA VAL A 166 5.24 11.68 12.65
C VAL A 166 6.58 12.22 13.13
N ASP A 167 6.60 13.41 13.74
CA ASP A 167 7.80 14.01 14.30
C ASP A 167 8.40 13.19 15.44
N GLU A 168 7.58 12.54 16.27
CA GLU A 168 8.03 11.68 17.37
C GLU A 168 8.59 10.34 16.87
N THR A 169 7.87 9.68 15.96
CA THR A 169 8.17 8.31 15.52
C THR A 169 9.15 8.24 14.37
N LYS A 170 9.36 9.36 13.67
CA LYS A 170 10.16 9.47 12.45
C LYS A 170 9.73 8.53 11.32
N LYS A 171 8.46 8.10 11.33
CA LYS A 171 7.87 7.28 10.26
C LYS A 171 7.55 8.12 9.03
N ILE A 172 7.58 7.48 7.87
CA ILE A 172 7.26 8.14 6.61
C ILE A 172 5.74 8.20 6.47
N VAL A 173 5.21 9.41 6.27
CA VAL A 173 3.79 9.61 5.97
C VAL A 173 3.61 10.38 4.67
N GLN A 174 2.87 9.79 3.74
CA GLN A 174 2.47 10.42 2.49
C GLN A 174 0.96 10.65 2.46
N ILE A 175 0.55 11.89 2.21
CA ILE A 175 -0.86 12.25 2.06
C ILE A 175 -1.30 12.01 0.61
N GLY A 176 -2.52 11.51 0.42
CA GLY A 176 -3.11 11.14 -0.87
C GLY A 176 -3.44 12.28 -1.82
N THR A 177 -2.63 13.34 -1.85
CA THR A 177 -2.75 14.47 -2.78
C THR A 177 -2.08 14.13 -4.11
N GLN A 178 -2.56 13.06 -4.76
CA GLN A 178 -1.98 12.41 -5.94
C GLN A 178 -1.76 13.36 -7.13
N ARG A 179 -2.60 14.40 -7.26
CA ARG A 179 -2.48 15.41 -8.33
C ARG A 179 -1.15 16.15 -8.34
N ARG A 180 -0.46 16.23 -7.19
CA ARG A 180 0.87 16.85 -7.10
C ARG A 180 1.95 16.08 -7.87
N SER A 181 1.71 14.80 -8.16
CA SER A 181 2.62 13.93 -8.92
C SER A 181 2.17 13.69 -10.35
N THR A 182 1.11 14.35 -10.82
CA THR A 182 0.63 14.19 -12.19
C THR A 182 1.42 15.12 -13.13
N PRO A 183 1.95 14.64 -14.26
CA PRO A 183 2.88 15.42 -15.10
C PRO A 183 2.37 16.77 -15.60
N ASN A 184 1.06 16.94 -15.80
CA ASN A 184 0.48 18.22 -16.21
C ASN A 184 0.52 19.27 -15.07
N TYR A 185 0.23 18.88 -13.84
CA TYR A 185 0.33 19.77 -12.68
C TYR A 185 1.78 20.13 -12.36
N MET A 186 2.71 19.17 -12.49
CA MET A 186 4.14 19.42 -12.33
C MET A 186 4.65 20.46 -13.34
N ARG A 187 4.33 20.28 -14.63
CA ARG A 187 4.68 21.24 -15.69
C ARG A 187 4.05 22.62 -15.48
N ALA A 188 2.79 22.68 -15.07
CA ALA A 188 2.13 23.95 -14.76
C ALA A 188 2.84 24.69 -13.62
N ASN A 189 3.25 23.98 -12.56
CA ASN A 189 4.01 24.54 -11.46
C ASN A 189 5.43 24.98 -11.87
N GLU A 190 6.12 24.21 -12.72
CA GLU A 190 7.42 24.58 -13.28
C GLU A 190 7.32 25.87 -14.11
N TYR A 191 6.30 25.96 -14.97
CA TYR A 191 6.08 27.14 -15.79
C TYR A 191 5.75 28.36 -14.92
N LEU A 192 4.91 28.20 -13.90
CA LEU A 192 4.61 29.23 -12.92
C LEU A 192 5.89 29.75 -12.24
N ARG A 193 6.73 28.84 -11.74
CA ARG A 193 7.99 29.18 -11.06
C ARG A 193 9.05 29.78 -11.97
N SER A 194 8.97 29.52 -13.27
CA SER A 194 9.91 30.09 -14.24
C SER A 194 9.72 31.60 -14.48
N GLY A 195 8.65 32.21 -13.96
CA GLY A 195 8.33 33.62 -14.16
C GLY A 195 7.76 33.96 -15.55
N LYS A 196 7.59 32.96 -16.43
CA LYS A 196 7.13 33.15 -17.81
C LYS A 196 5.68 33.63 -17.94
N PHE A 197 4.88 33.60 -16.88
CA PHE A 197 3.56 34.23 -16.87
C PHE A 197 3.64 35.76 -16.75
N GLY A 198 4.78 36.32 -16.32
CA GLY A 198 4.85 37.71 -15.88
C GLY A 198 4.02 37.94 -14.62
N ASP A 199 3.51 39.16 -14.46
CA ASP A 199 2.67 39.52 -13.34
C ASP A 199 1.28 38.87 -13.44
N ILE A 200 0.89 38.13 -12.40
CA ILE A 200 -0.39 37.43 -12.36
C ILE A 200 -1.46 38.40 -11.87
N ASN A 201 -2.34 38.82 -12.78
CA ASN A 201 -3.43 39.74 -12.47
C ASN A 201 -4.73 39.04 -12.02
N MET A 202 -4.96 37.80 -12.46
CA MET A 202 -6.17 37.04 -12.14
C MET A 202 -5.93 35.53 -12.23
N VAL A 203 -6.58 34.78 -11.34
CA VAL A 203 -6.67 33.32 -11.42
C VAL A 203 -8.14 32.94 -11.28
N GLU A 204 -8.64 32.16 -12.23
CA GLU A 204 -9.99 31.60 -12.19
C GLU A 204 -9.91 30.08 -12.16
N MET A 205 -10.68 29.45 -11.26
CA MET A 205 -10.79 28.00 -11.16
C MET A 205 -12.25 27.61 -11.02
N SER A 206 -12.70 26.71 -11.90
CA SER A 206 -14.03 26.13 -11.85
C SER A 206 -13.94 24.62 -11.65
N TRP A 207 -14.74 24.08 -10.74
CA TRP A 207 -14.82 22.64 -10.47
C TRP A 207 -16.29 22.20 -10.37
N ASN A 208 -16.81 21.64 -11.47
CA ASN A 208 -18.19 21.16 -11.54
C ASN A 208 -18.19 19.63 -11.60
N VAL A 209 -18.82 18.97 -10.62
CA VAL A 209 -18.96 17.51 -10.59
C VAL A 209 -20.41 17.16 -10.27
N ASN A 210 -21.09 16.51 -11.21
CA ASN A 210 -22.38 15.87 -10.97
C ASN A 210 -22.19 14.35 -11.05
N GLN A 211 -22.17 13.68 -9.90
CA GLN A 211 -22.03 12.22 -9.81
C GLN A 211 -23.11 11.63 -8.90
N PRO A 212 -24.34 11.45 -9.42
CA PRO A 212 -25.40 10.76 -8.70
C PRO A 212 -24.95 9.37 -8.25
N GLY A 213 -25.32 8.99 -7.02
CA GLY A 213 -24.94 7.67 -6.47
C GLY A 213 -23.50 7.54 -5.99
N ARG A 214 -22.66 8.59 -6.10
CA ARG A 214 -21.27 8.54 -5.61
C ARG A 214 -21.18 8.20 -4.12
N TRP A 215 -22.05 8.79 -3.30
CA TRP A 215 -22.06 8.66 -1.84
C TRP A 215 -23.29 7.91 -1.33
N ARG A 216 -24.42 8.00 -2.04
CA ARG A 216 -25.66 7.30 -1.66
C ARG A 216 -25.57 5.81 -1.96
N ARG A 217 -25.74 4.96 -0.94
CA ARG A 217 -25.53 3.51 -1.04
C ARG A 217 -26.73 2.69 -0.61
N ALA A 218 -27.89 2.98 -1.19
CA ALA A 218 -29.18 2.41 -0.76
C ALA A 218 -29.20 0.88 -0.63
N LYS A 219 -28.54 0.15 -1.55
CA LYS A 219 -28.44 -1.32 -1.46
C LYS A 219 -27.65 -1.75 -0.22
N LEU A 220 -26.44 -1.23 -0.04
CA LEU A 220 -25.58 -1.60 1.10
C LEU A 220 -26.19 -1.16 2.44
N VAL A 221 -26.88 -0.02 2.49
CA VAL A 221 -27.57 0.47 3.69
C VAL A 221 -28.63 -0.51 4.17
N LYS A 222 -29.33 -1.20 3.25
CA LYS A 222 -30.31 -2.23 3.61
C LYS A 222 -29.67 -3.54 4.07
N GLU A 223 -28.42 -3.81 3.66
CA GLU A 223 -27.73 -5.08 3.89
C GLU A 223 -26.88 -5.08 5.16
N ILE A 224 -26.39 -3.91 5.60
CA ILE A 224 -25.50 -3.81 6.76
C ILE A 224 -26.27 -3.85 8.08
N ARG A 225 -25.74 -4.59 9.05
CA ARG A 225 -26.28 -4.66 10.42
C ARG A 225 -25.24 -4.18 11.42
N LYS A 226 -25.69 -3.69 12.57
CA LYS A 226 -24.82 -3.13 13.62
C LYS A 226 -23.80 -4.17 14.08
N GLU A 227 -24.26 -5.40 14.30
CA GLU A 227 -23.49 -6.56 14.75
C GLU A 227 -22.42 -7.04 13.76
N ASP A 228 -22.51 -6.64 12.49
CA ASP A 228 -21.49 -6.95 11.48
C ASP A 228 -20.29 -5.98 11.54
N THR A 229 -20.34 -4.97 12.42
CA THR A 229 -19.37 -3.88 12.53
C THR A 229 -19.02 -3.57 13.99
N ASP A 230 -18.11 -2.63 14.19
CA ASP A 230 -17.86 -2.01 15.50
C ASP A 230 -18.14 -0.51 15.42
N TRP A 231 -19.39 -0.13 15.74
CA TRP A 231 -19.82 1.27 15.71
C TRP A 231 -19.00 2.18 16.63
N ASN A 232 -18.57 1.65 17.79
CA ASN A 232 -17.80 2.42 18.75
C ASN A 232 -16.41 2.75 18.24
N ARG A 233 -15.75 1.79 17.56
CA ARG A 233 -14.50 2.04 16.83
C ARG A 233 -14.71 3.00 15.67
N TYR A 234 -15.79 2.84 14.91
CA TYR A 234 -16.06 3.71 13.77
C TYR A 234 -16.10 5.19 14.16
N LEU A 235 -16.78 5.52 15.25
CA LEU A 235 -16.93 6.90 15.72
C LEU A 235 -15.59 7.55 16.09
N MET A 236 -14.59 6.79 16.55
CA MET A 236 -13.30 7.32 17.05
C MET A 236 -13.49 8.51 18.01
N ASN A 237 -13.12 9.73 17.59
CA ASN A 237 -13.22 10.97 18.34
C ASN A 237 -14.57 11.71 18.14
N ARG A 238 -15.51 11.14 17.40
CA ARG A 238 -16.85 11.71 17.20
C ARG A 238 -17.74 11.49 18.44
N PRO A 239 -18.72 12.37 18.68
CA PRO A 239 -19.70 12.17 19.74
C PRO A 239 -20.32 10.78 19.66
N LYS A 240 -20.51 10.15 20.81
CA LYS A 240 -21.24 8.89 20.87
C LYS A 240 -22.68 9.12 20.44
N GLU A 241 -23.15 8.28 19.52
CA GLU A 241 -24.47 8.38 18.95
C GLU A 241 -25.00 6.99 18.60
N GLU A 242 -26.30 6.89 18.39
CA GLU A 242 -26.95 5.64 17.98
C GLU A 242 -26.45 5.17 16.61
N TRP A 243 -26.51 3.85 16.41
CA TRP A 243 -26.09 3.22 15.17
C TRP A 243 -26.87 3.78 13.97
N ASP A 244 -26.14 4.17 12.92
CA ASP A 244 -26.71 4.63 11.67
C ASP A 244 -25.92 4.05 10.48
N ALA A 245 -26.56 3.14 9.75
CA ALA A 245 -26.00 2.48 8.57
C ALA A 245 -25.61 3.47 7.45
N ARG A 246 -26.32 4.59 7.32
CA ARG A 246 -26.01 5.62 6.31
C ARG A 246 -24.75 6.38 6.69
N LYS A 247 -24.62 6.76 7.97
CA LYS A 247 -23.38 7.38 8.46
C LYS A 247 -22.20 6.45 8.25
N TYR A 248 -22.35 5.18 8.59
CA TYR A 248 -21.29 4.20 8.36
C TYR A 248 -20.88 4.06 6.87
N LEU A 249 -21.83 3.96 5.94
CA LEU A 249 -21.53 3.63 4.53
C LEU A 249 -21.28 4.83 3.62
N GLU A 250 -22.06 5.90 3.78
CA GLU A 250 -22.10 7.00 2.81
C GLU A 250 -20.92 7.97 2.98
N PHE A 251 -20.20 7.87 4.11
CA PHE A 251 -18.94 8.59 4.38
C PHE A 251 -17.68 7.74 4.11
N ARG A 252 -17.84 6.46 3.74
CA ARG A 252 -16.75 5.55 3.39
C ARG A 252 -16.54 5.48 1.88
N LEU A 253 -16.19 6.63 1.31
CA LEU A 253 -15.85 6.74 -0.12
C LEU A 253 -14.46 6.17 -0.44
N PHE A 254 -13.57 6.12 0.55
CA PHE A 254 -12.16 5.79 0.39
C PHE A 254 -11.90 4.29 0.48
#